data_AF-A0A5J5G3Y8-F1
#
_entry.id   AF-A0A5J5G3Y8-F1
#
_cell.length_a   1.000
_cell.length_b   1.000
_cell.length_c   1.000
_cell.angle_alpha   90.00
_cell.angle_beta   90.00
_cell.angle_gamma   90.00
#
_symmetry.space_group_name_H-M   'P 1'
#
loop_
_entity.id
_entity.type
_entity.pdbx_description
1 polymer ?
#
loop_
_entity_poly.entity_id
_entity_poly.type
_entity_poly.pdbx_seq_one_letter_code
_entity_poly.pdbx_strand_id
1 'polypeptide(L)'
;MVTLENLGDEMLGAAKMSLGSKFVLVKQYWKEESEKLAVTLRMIIEASEKGEISETEAKILFNQQKVSAASVLIALEGMTQVAVQEAINTALTVVKDFVNGKLGFILL
;
A
#
# COMPACT_ATOMS: atom_id res chain seq x y z
N MET A 1 -11.48 -5.26 -11.32
CA MET A 1 -10.40 -4.66 -12.14
C MET A 1 -9.90 -3.47 -11.35
N VAL A 2 -8.58 -3.32 -11.22
CA VAL A 2 -7.98 -2.23 -10.44
C VAL A 2 -8.16 -0.89 -11.18
N THR A 3 -8.56 0.14 -10.45
CA THR A 3 -8.74 1.54 -10.89
C THR A 3 -8.18 2.49 -9.83
N LEU A 4 -8.11 3.81 -10.11
CA LEU A 4 -7.63 4.79 -9.13
C LEU A 4 -8.53 4.84 -7.87
N GLU A 5 -9.83 4.66 -8.07
CA GLU A 5 -10.86 4.79 -7.04
C GLU A 5 -10.88 3.59 -6.08
N ASN A 6 -10.47 2.40 -6.53
CA ASN A 6 -10.58 1.16 -5.74
C ASN A 6 -9.25 0.58 -5.25
N LEU A 7 -8.11 1.28 -5.42
CA LEU A 7 -6.80 0.83 -4.93
C LEU A 7 -6.84 0.37 -3.47
N GLY A 8 -7.47 1.17 -2.60
CA GLY A 8 -7.58 0.87 -1.17
C GLY A 8 -8.38 -0.39 -0.89
N ASP A 9 -9.49 -0.59 -1.61
CA ASP A 9 -10.36 -1.75 -1.46
C ASP A 9 -9.69 -3.05 -1.95
N GLU A 10 -8.96 -2.99 -3.06
CA GLU A 10 -8.20 -4.14 -3.59
C GLU A 10 -7.08 -4.54 -2.61
N MET A 11 -6.34 -3.57 -2.08
CA MET A 11 -5.33 -3.80 -1.04
C MET A 11 -5.91 -4.36 0.27
N LEU A 12 -7.06 -3.84 0.70
CA LEU A 12 -7.80 -4.33 1.86
C LEU A 12 -8.22 -5.79 1.69
N GLY A 13 -8.73 -6.15 0.50
CA GLY A 13 -9.15 -7.52 0.19
C GLY A 13 -8.00 -8.52 0.24
N ALA A 14 -6.83 -8.14 -0.29
CA ALA A 14 -5.65 -9.01 -0.38
C ALA A 14 -5.08 -9.42 0.98
N ALA A 15 -5.01 -8.49 1.93
CA ALA A 15 -4.38 -8.75 3.22
C ALA A 15 -5.21 -9.63 4.15
N LYS A 16 -6.53 -9.69 3.96
CA LYS A 16 -7.38 -10.66 4.64
C LYS A 16 -6.89 -12.09 4.40
N MET A 17 -6.35 -12.38 3.21
CA MET A 17 -5.80 -13.69 2.87
C MET A 17 -4.47 -13.95 3.59
N SER A 18 -3.63 -12.93 3.77
CA SER A 18 -2.31 -13.04 4.41
C SER A 18 -2.39 -13.14 5.93
N LEU A 19 -3.29 -12.39 6.57
CA LEU A 19 -3.34 -12.25 8.03
C LEU A 19 -4.24 -13.28 8.75
N GLY A 20 -5.08 -14.01 8.01
CA GLY A 20 -5.94 -15.06 8.56
C GLY A 20 -6.77 -14.60 9.76
N SER A 21 -6.72 -15.34 10.88
CA SER A 21 -7.46 -15.01 12.10
C SER A 21 -7.01 -13.70 12.77
N LYS A 22 -5.75 -13.28 12.56
CA LYS A 22 -5.22 -12.02 13.10
C LYS A 22 -5.81 -10.80 12.41
N PHE A 23 -6.36 -10.95 11.20
CA PHE A 23 -7.00 -9.86 10.47
C PHE A 23 -8.10 -9.19 11.32
N VAL A 24 -8.84 -9.95 12.13
CA VAL A 24 -9.91 -9.39 12.98
C VAL A 24 -9.37 -8.37 13.98
N LEU A 25 -8.15 -8.58 14.50
CA LEU A 25 -7.52 -7.70 15.49
C LEU A 25 -7.06 -6.37 14.88
N VAL A 26 -6.68 -6.40 13.60
CA VAL A 26 -6.08 -5.24 12.92
C VAL A 26 -6.99 -4.63 11.86
N LYS A 27 -8.19 -5.17 11.63
CA LYS A 27 -9.05 -4.85 10.48
C LYS A 27 -9.27 -3.35 10.27
N GLN A 28 -9.55 -2.62 11.35
CA GLN A 28 -9.80 -1.18 11.25
C GLN A 28 -8.54 -0.43 10.79
N TYR A 29 -7.42 -0.65 11.47
CA TYR A 29 -6.13 -0.07 11.10
C TYR A 29 -5.69 -0.51 9.71
N TRP A 30 -5.90 -1.78 9.35
CA TRP A 30 -5.59 -2.28 8.03
C TRP A 30 -6.38 -1.54 6.94
N LYS A 31 -7.68 -1.29 7.16
CA LYS A 31 -8.49 -0.50 6.24
C LYS A 31 -7.95 0.93 6.10
N GLU A 32 -7.63 1.58 7.22
CA GLU A 32 -7.09 2.94 7.22
C GLU A 32 -5.72 3.02 6.52
N GLU A 33 -4.82 2.08 6.80
CA GLU A 33 -3.49 2.03 6.19
C GLU A 33 -3.55 1.67 4.69
N SER A 34 -4.48 0.82 4.27
CA SER A 34 -4.72 0.54 2.85
C SER A 34 -5.20 1.79 2.11
N GLU A 35 -6.10 2.57 2.72
CA GLU A 35 -6.56 3.82 2.11
C GLU A 35 -5.45 4.88 2.06
N LYS A 36 -4.63 5.00 3.12
CA LYS A 36 -3.47 5.92 3.10
C LYS A 36 -2.48 5.55 1.99
N LEU A 37 -2.15 4.27 1.86
CA LEU A 37 -1.31 3.79 0.75
C LEU A 37 -1.94 4.11 -0.60
N ALA A 38 -3.26 3.93 -0.75
CA ALA A 38 -3.97 4.24 -1.99
C ALA A 38 -3.92 5.73 -2.33
N VAL A 39 -4.16 6.61 -1.35
CA VAL A 39 -4.02 8.07 -1.50
C VAL A 39 -2.60 8.42 -1.94
N THR A 40 -1.57 7.88 -1.27
CA THR A 40 -0.17 8.13 -1.64
C THR A 40 0.14 7.69 -3.06
N LEU A 41 -0.33 6.51 -3.48
CA LEU A 41 -0.15 6.04 -4.85
C LEU A 41 -0.82 6.95 -5.88
N ARG A 42 -2.05 7.42 -5.61
CA ARG A 42 -2.74 8.38 -6.47
C ARG A 42 -1.98 9.71 -6.58
N MET A 43 -1.49 10.23 -5.46
CA MET A 43 -0.69 11.46 -5.43
C MET A 43 0.62 11.30 -6.21
N ILE A 44 1.30 10.17 -6.07
CA ILE A 44 2.53 9.88 -6.82
C ILE A 44 2.24 9.79 -8.32
N ILE A 45 1.18 9.09 -8.73
CA ILE A 45 0.77 9.00 -10.13
C ILE A 45 0.51 10.40 -10.70
N GLU A 46 -0.31 11.20 -10.03
CA GLU A 46 -0.66 12.54 -10.50
C GLU A 46 0.56 13.47 -10.58
N ALA A 47 1.42 13.48 -9.55
CA ALA A 47 2.61 14.32 -9.53
C ALA A 47 3.64 13.88 -10.59
N SER A 48 3.82 12.57 -10.82
CA SER A 48 4.68 12.06 -11.89
C SER A 48 4.12 12.37 -13.28
N GLU A 49 2.81 12.23 -13.52
CA GLU A 49 2.18 12.60 -14.80
C GLU A 49 2.37 14.09 -15.13
N LYS A 50 2.40 14.95 -14.12
CA LYS A 50 2.67 16.40 -14.26
C LYS A 50 4.15 16.74 -14.34
N GLY A 51 5.06 15.78 -14.13
CA GLY A 51 6.51 16.02 -14.05
C GLY A 51 6.95 16.80 -12.81
N GLU A 52 6.14 16.82 -11.75
CA GLU A 52 6.42 17.53 -10.49
C GLU A 52 7.40 16.76 -9.60
N ILE A 53 7.48 15.43 -9.77
CA ILE A 53 8.43 14.56 -9.06
C ILE A 53 9.12 13.59 -10.02
N SER A 54 10.37 13.27 -9.71
CA SER A 54 11.17 12.24 -10.36
C SER A 54 10.80 10.83 -9.88
N GLU A 55 11.25 9.81 -10.62
CA GLU A 55 11.16 8.40 -10.20
C GLU A 55 11.80 8.17 -8.82
N THR A 56 12.93 8.81 -8.55
CA THR A 56 13.63 8.69 -7.27
C THR A 56 12.80 9.27 -6.12
N GLU A 57 12.20 10.44 -6.32
CA GLU A 57 11.33 11.07 -5.32
C GLU A 57 10.06 10.24 -5.08
N ALA A 58 9.44 9.71 -6.14
CA ALA A 58 8.31 8.79 -6.04
C ALA A 58 8.64 7.56 -5.18
N LYS A 59 9.81 6.94 -5.41
CA LYS A 59 10.29 5.78 -4.62
C LYS A 59 10.50 6.13 -3.15
N ILE A 60 11.06 7.30 -2.85
CA ILE A 60 11.27 7.76 -1.47
C ILE A 60 9.94 7.96 -0.75
N LEU A 61 9.02 8.72 -1.38
CA LEU A 61 7.69 9.01 -0.83
C LEU A 61 6.90 7.72 -0.57
N PHE A 62 6.89 6.81 -1.54
CA PHE A 62 6.22 5.53 -1.40
C PHE A 62 6.83 4.69 -0.27
N ASN A 63 8.17 4.62 -0.20
CA ASN A 63 8.83 3.84 0.85
C ASN A 63 8.57 4.41 2.25
N GLN A 64 8.53 5.72 2.41
CA GLN A 64 8.15 6.37 3.67
C GLN A 64 6.73 5.99 4.09
N GLN A 65 5.76 6.06 3.17
CA GLN A 65 4.39 5.66 3.49
C GLN A 65 4.29 4.17 3.85
N LYS A 66 5.01 3.31 3.11
CA LYS A 66 5.04 1.86 3.40
C LYS A 66 5.60 1.56 4.79
N VAL A 67 6.68 2.24 5.18
CA VAL A 67 7.27 2.10 6.52
C VAL A 67 6.30 2.61 7.59
N SER A 68 5.66 3.76 7.37
CA SER A 68 4.67 4.33 8.29
C SER A 68 3.49 3.38 8.52
N ALA A 69 2.93 2.82 7.45
CA ALA A 69 1.85 1.83 7.53
C ALA A 69 2.27 0.58 8.32
N ALA A 70 3.49 0.09 8.06
CA ALA A 70 4.03 -1.05 8.81
C ALA A 70 4.17 -0.72 10.31
N SER A 71 4.69 0.45 10.67
CA SER A 71 4.83 0.87 12.07
C SER A 71 3.49 0.94 12.81
N VAL A 72 2.43 1.45 12.17
CA VAL A 72 1.08 1.50 12.76
C VAL A 72 0.59 0.08 13.08
N LEU A 73 0.73 -0.84 12.13
CA LEU A 73 0.24 -2.22 12.29
C LEU A 73 1.08 -3.03 13.28
N ILE A 74 2.39 -2.78 13.37
CA ILE A 74 3.29 -3.40 14.35
C ILE A 74 2.99 -2.93 15.77
N ALA A 75 2.58 -1.67 15.94
CA ALA A 75 2.22 -1.13 17.25
C ALA A 75 0.95 -1.79 17.84
N LEU A 76 0.18 -2.53 17.04
CA LEU A 76 -0.98 -3.29 17.50
C LEU A 76 -0.54 -4.64 18.10
N GLU A 77 -1.09 -4.95 19.26
CA GLU A 77 -0.77 -6.17 20.01
C GLU A 77 -0.99 -7.44 19.14
N GLY A 78 0.03 -8.31 19.09
CA GLY A 78 -0.06 -9.63 18.42
C GLY A 78 0.45 -9.70 16.97
N MET A 79 0.91 -8.59 16.40
CA MET A 79 1.51 -8.56 15.05
C MET A 79 3.04 -8.55 15.11
N THR A 80 3.67 -9.46 14.36
CA THR A 80 5.13 -9.43 14.17
C THR A 80 5.46 -8.56 12.96
N GLN A 81 6.63 -7.94 12.98
CA GLN A 81 7.13 -7.14 11.85
C GLN A 81 7.09 -7.92 10.53
N VAL A 82 7.45 -9.21 10.56
CA VAL A 82 7.44 -10.09 9.37
C VAL A 82 6.03 -10.24 8.81
N ALA A 83 5.05 -10.57 9.66
CA ALA A 83 3.67 -10.78 9.21
C ALA A 83 3.05 -9.49 8.63
N VAL A 84 3.36 -8.34 9.22
CA VAL A 84 2.91 -7.04 8.71
C VAL A 84 3.53 -6.74 7.34
N GLN A 85 4.83 -6.96 7.19
CA GLN A 85 5.51 -6.70 5.93
C GLN A 85 5.03 -7.62 4.80
N GLU A 86 4.76 -8.89 5.10
CA GLU A 86 4.19 -9.85 4.16
C GLU A 86 2.78 -9.44 3.71
N ALA A 87 1.93 -9.01 4.66
CA ALA A 87 0.58 -8.54 4.35
C ALA A 87 0.61 -7.29 3.45
N ILE A 88 1.49 -6.32 3.76
CA ILE A 88 1.66 -5.11 2.94
C ILE A 88 2.16 -5.47 1.55
N ASN A 89 3.18 -6.32 1.43
CA ASN A 89 3.70 -6.73 0.12
C ASN A 89 2.63 -7.48 -0.71
N THR A 90 1.83 -8.33 -0.06
CA THR A 90 0.71 -9.03 -0.71
C THR A 90 -0.33 -8.03 -1.23
N ALA A 91 -0.68 -7.03 -0.43
CA ALA A 91 -1.59 -5.97 -0.84
C ALA A 91 -1.04 -5.14 -2.01
N LEU A 92 0.23 -4.75 -1.96
CA LEU A 92 0.85 -3.99 -3.05
C LEU A 92 0.95 -4.80 -4.36
N THR A 93 1.12 -6.12 -4.25
CA THR A 93 1.19 -7.02 -5.42
C THR A 93 -0.09 -6.96 -6.24
N VAL A 94 -1.27 -6.84 -5.61
CA VAL A 94 -2.55 -6.85 -6.35
C VAL A 94 -2.80 -5.56 -7.14
N VAL A 95 -2.15 -4.45 -6.79
CA VAL A 95 -2.25 -3.16 -7.49
C VAL A 95 -1.03 -2.84 -8.37
N LYS A 96 0.01 -3.67 -8.32
CA LYS A 96 1.31 -3.45 -8.95
C LYS A 96 1.22 -3.10 -10.43
N ASP A 97 0.56 -3.95 -11.22
CA ASP A 97 0.53 -3.81 -12.67
C ASP A 97 -0.19 -2.53 -13.10
N PHE A 98 -1.25 -2.16 -12.38
CA PHE A 98 -1.98 -0.92 -12.62
C PHE A 98 -1.10 0.31 -12.31
N VAL A 99 -0.46 0.34 -11.15
CA VAL A 99 0.37 1.47 -10.70
C VAL A 99 1.59 1.64 -11.61
N ASN A 100 2.35 0.57 -11.85
CA ASN A 100 3.53 0.63 -12.71
C ASN A 100 3.15 0.98 -14.16
N GLY A 101 1.99 0.51 -14.64
CA GLY A 101 1.45 0.87 -15.95
C GLY A 101 1.10 2.35 -16.08
N LYS A 102 0.60 2.99 -15.01
CA LYS A 102 0.33 4.43 -14.95
C LYS A 102 1.60 5.28 -14.92
N LEU A 103 2.63 4.81 -14.23
CA LEU A 103 3.87 5.55 -14.03
C LEU A 103 4.87 5.41 -15.19
N GLY A 104 4.83 4.30 -15.94
CA GLY A 104 5.84 3.99 -16.97
C GLY A 104 7.20 3.58 -16.39
N PHE A 105 7.29 3.38 -15.07
CA PHE A 105 8.46 2.86 -14.36
C PHE A 105 8.03 1.94 -13.20
N ILE A 106 9.00 1.22 -12.63
CA ILE A 106 8.73 0.29 -11.53
C ILE A 106 8.79 1.03 -10.20
N LEU A 107 7.62 1.20 -9.57
CA LEU A 107 7.47 1.67 -8.19
C LEU A 107 7.22 0.51 -7.22
N LEU A 108 6.35 -0.44 -7.62
CA LEU A 108 5.89 -1.60 -6.84
C LEU A 108 6.49 -2.93 -7.32
#